data_AF-A0AAV6ZCT3-F1
#
_entry.id   AF-A0AAV6ZCT3-F1
#
_cell.length_a   1.000
_cell.length_b   1.000
_cell.length_c   1.000
_cell.angle_alpha   90.00
_cell.angle_beta   90.00
_cell.angle_gamma   90.00
#
_symmetry.space_group_name_H-M   'P 1'
#
loop_
_entity.id
_entity.type
_entity.pdbx_description
1 polymer ?
#
loop_
_entity_poly.entity_id
_entity_poly.type
_entity_poly.pdbx_seq_one_letter_code
_entity_poly.pdbx_strand_id
1 'polypeptide(L)'
;MNCREYQDDLRIRAQKDLDAEQTNNMLKTLLQTGEAMYCPACKIIVQKKDGCDWIRCTMCQTEICWVTKGPRWGPQGPGDTSGGCRCNVNGRKCDPRCQNCH
;
A
#
# COMPACT_ATOMS: atom_id res chain seq x y z
N MET A 1 -13.93 12.37 -7.36
CA MET A 1 -13.86 10.95 -7.00
C MET A 1 -12.46 10.66 -6.51
N ASN A 2 -12.31 10.18 -5.28
CA ASN A 2 -11.00 9.79 -4.72
C ASN A 2 -10.72 8.29 -4.96
N CYS A 3 -9.49 7.83 -4.69
CA CYS A 3 -9.11 6.43 -4.95
C CYS A 3 -9.98 5.41 -4.21
N ARG A 4 -10.50 5.74 -3.01
CA ARG A 4 -11.40 4.85 -2.28
C ARG A 4 -12.74 4.75 -2.97
N GLU A 5 -13.38 5.89 -3.23
CA GLU A 5 -14.67 5.95 -3.92
C GLU A 5 -14.63 5.23 -5.26
N TYR A 6 -13.56 5.43 -6.03
CA TYR A 6 -13.36 4.75 -7.31
C TYR A 6 -13.24 3.22 -7.15
N GLN A 7 -12.44 2.74 -6.21
CA GLN A 7 -12.27 1.30 -6.00
C GLN A 7 -13.53 0.63 -5.42
N ASP A 8 -14.25 1.32 -4.52
CA ASP A 8 -15.52 0.83 -4.00
C ASP A 8 -16.59 0.78 -5.10
N ASP A 9 -16.65 1.81 -5.93
CA ASP A 9 -17.58 1.91 -7.06
C ASP A 9 -17.30 0.83 -8.11
N LEU A 10 -16.03 0.62 -8.49
CA LEU A 10 -15.63 -0.49 -9.37
C LEU A 10 -16.09 -1.85 -8.84
N ARG A 11 -15.94 -2.09 -7.53
CA ARG A 11 -16.38 -3.33 -6.90
C ARG A 11 -17.89 -3.53 -7.00
N ILE A 12 -18.67 -2.46 -6.88
CA ILE A 12 -20.14 -2.50 -6.98
C ILE A 12 -20.57 -2.68 -8.44
N ARG A 13 -19.95 -1.96 -9.37
CA ARG A 13 -20.35 -1.96 -10.80
C ARG A 13 -19.85 -3.14 -11.60
N ALA A 14 -18.78 -3.81 -11.17
CA ALA A 14 -18.21 -4.98 -11.86
C ALA A 14 -19.21 -6.12 -12.11
N GLN A 15 -20.37 -6.15 -11.44
CA GLN A 15 -21.43 -7.13 -11.71
C GLN A 15 -22.28 -6.82 -12.95
N LYS A 16 -22.24 -5.57 -13.44
CA LYS A 16 -23.16 -5.06 -14.47
C LYS A 16 -22.45 -4.35 -15.63
N ASP A 17 -21.16 -4.08 -15.48
CA ASP A 17 -20.35 -3.30 -16.41
C ASP A 17 -19.03 -4.05 -16.68
N LEU A 18 -18.84 -4.46 -17.94
CA LEU A 18 -17.66 -5.20 -18.39
C LEU A 18 -16.37 -4.39 -18.23
N ASP A 19 -16.41 -3.07 -18.40
CA ASP A 19 -15.23 -2.22 -18.26
C ASP A 19 -14.83 -2.10 -16.77
N ALA A 20 -15.84 -2.00 -15.89
CA ALA A 20 -15.62 -2.03 -14.44
C ALA A 20 -15.11 -3.40 -13.96
N GLU A 21 -15.59 -4.50 -14.56
CA GLU A 21 -15.11 -5.85 -14.28
C GLU A 21 -13.65 -6.03 -14.69
N GLN A 22 -13.29 -5.64 -15.92
CA GLN A 22 -11.92 -5.70 -16.42
C GLN A 22 -10.96 -4.91 -15.53
N THR A 23 -11.35 -3.70 -15.13
CA THR A 23 -10.53 -2.86 -14.24
C THR A 23 -10.36 -3.50 -12.86
N ASN A 24 -11.41 -4.09 -12.29
CA ASN A 24 -11.34 -4.80 -11.02
C ASN A 24 -10.44 -6.05 -11.12
N ASN A 25 -10.52 -6.78 -12.23
CA ASN A 25 -9.66 -7.94 -12.49
C ASN A 25 -8.20 -7.52 -12.64
N MET A 26 -7.90 -6.41 -13.32
CA MET A 26 -6.55 -5.85 -13.39
C MET A 26 -6.00 -5.54 -11.99
N LEU A 27 -6.78 -4.88 -11.13
CA LEU A 27 -6.36 -4.60 -9.75
C LEU A 27 -6.07 -5.88 -8.95
N LYS A 28 -6.88 -6.94 -9.13
CA LYS A 28 -6.63 -8.25 -8.52
C LYS A 28 -5.36 -8.90 -9.06
N THR A 29 -5.10 -8.82 -10.36
CA THR A 29 -3.86 -9.32 -10.95
C THR A 29 -2.65 -8.64 -10.34
N LEU A 30 -2.68 -7.31 -10.17
CA LEU A 30 -1.58 -6.57 -9.53
C LEU A 30 -1.34 -7.01 -8.08
N LEU A 31 -2.39 -7.35 -7.34
CA LEU A 31 -2.24 -7.93 -5.99
C LEU A 31 -1.59 -9.31 -6.04
N GLN A 32 -1.94 -10.14 -7.03
CA GLN A 32 -1.40 -11.49 -7.21
C GLN A 32 0.06 -11.49 -7.68
N THR A 33 0.42 -10.60 -8.60
CA THR A 33 1.81 -10.45 -9.07
C THR A 33 2.70 -9.77 -8.03
N GLY A 34 2.09 -9.21 -6.97
CA GLY A 34 2.80 -8.51 -5.92
C GLY A 34 3.28 -7.13 -6.36
N GLU A 35 2.64 -6.53 -7.36
CA GLU A 35 2.82 -5.15 -7.84
C GLU A 35 1.87 -4.17 -7.13
N ALA A 36 0.87 -4.68 -6.41
CA ALA A 36 0.00 -3.91 -5.52
C ALA A 36 -0.09 -4.55 -4.12
N MET A 37 -0.58 -3.79 -3.15
CA MET A 37 -0.94 -4.28 -1.83
C MET A 37 -2.14 -3.52 -1.28
N TYR A 38 -2.75 -4.04 -0.21
CA TYR A 38 -3.72 -3.28 0.56
C TYR A 38 -3.02 -2.33 1.53
N CYS A 39 -3.52 -1.10 1.63
CA CYS A 39 -3.13 -0.18 2.68
C CYS A 39 -3.45 -0.80 4.06
N PRO A 40 -2.50 -0.90 4.99
CA PRO A 40 -2.73 -1.53 6.29
C PRO A 40 -3.79 -0.81 7.12
N ALA A 41 -3.94 0.50 6.95
CA ALA A 41 -4.90 1.33 7.68
C ALA A 41 -6.30 1.34 7.05
N CYS A 42 -6.42 1.70 5.77
CA CYS A 42 -7.74 1.93 5.16
C CYS A 42 -8.15 0.92 4.08
N LYS A 43 -7.33 -0.11 3.84
CA LYS A 43 -7.63 -1.26 2.97
C LYS A 43 -7.90 -0.95 1.48
N ILE A 44 -7.60 0.26 1.01
CA ILE A 44 -7.55 0.51 -0.44
C ILE A 44 -6.34 -0.18 -1.08
N ILE A 45 -6.42 -0.51 -2.36
CA ILE A 45 -5.30 -1.03 -3.14
C ILE A 45 -4.36 0.12 -3.47
N VAL A 46 -3.09 -0.06 -3.12
CA VAL A 46 -1.98 0.83 -3.46
C VAL A 46 -0.96 0.07 -4.31
N GLN A 47 -0.53 0.67 -5.40
CA GLN A 47 0.45 0.08 -6.31
C GLN A 47 1.88 0.43 -5.89
N LYS A 48 2.83 -0.46 -6.16
CA LYS A 48 4.25 -0.19 -5.95
C LYS A 48 4.70 0.93 -6.86
N LYS A 49 5.56 1.81 -6.35
CA LYS A 49 6.40 2.64 -7.20
C LYS A 49 7.76 1.98 -7.34
N ASP A 50 8.25 1.81 -8.56
CA ASP A 50 9.52 1.14 -8.81
C ASP A 50 10.67 1.76 -7.99
N GLY A 51 11.49 0.89 -7.42
CA GLY A 51 12.66 1.28 -6.63
C GLY A 51 12.35 1.92 -5.26
N CYS A 52 11.09 2.01 -4.83
CA CYS A 52 10.72 2.60 -3.55
C CYS A 52 9.94 1.60 -2.68
N ASP A 53 10.52 1.22 -1.53
CA ASP A 53 9.83 0.41 -0.52
C ASP A 53 9.09 1.28 0.51
N TRP A 54 9.25 2.60 0.45
CA TRP A 54 8.40 3.54 1.18
C TRP A 54 7.24 3.99 0.30
N ILE A 55 6.01 3.80 0.76
CA ILE A 55 4.80 4.18 0.02
C ILE A 55 3.90 4.98 0.95
N ARG A 56 3.38 6.11 0.45
CA ARG A 56 2.38 6.91 1.16
C ARG A 56 1.02 6.68 0.55
N CYS A 57 0.07 6.21 1.36
CA CYS A 57 -1.31 6.02 0.92
C CYS A 57 -1.93 7.37 0.56
N THR A 58 -2.42 7.52 -0.68
CA THR A 58 -3.05 8.76 -1.14
C THR A 58 -4.34 9.09 -0.39
N MET A 59 -4.99 8.09 0.19
CA MET A 59 -6.28 8.25 0.88
C MET A 59 -6.16 8.61 2.35
N CYS A 60 -5.39 7.84 3.12
CA CYS A 60 -5.27 8.04 4.57
C CYS A 60 -3.90 8.55 5.00
N GLN A 61 -3.02 8.87 4.04
CA GLN A 61 -1.68 9.41 4.28
C GLN A 61 -0.74 8.51 5.09
N THR A 62 -1.16 7.29 5.43
CA THR A 62 -0.32 6.29 6.09
C THR A 62 0.90 5.99 5.24
N GLU A 63 2.06 6.13 5.85
CA GLU A 63 3.33 5.69 5.29
C GLU A 63 3.51 4.19 5.56
N ILE A 64 3.90 3.45 4.54
CA ILE A 64 3.86 2.00 4.49
C ILE A 64 5.21 1.51 3.99
N CYS A 65 5.74 0.48 4.64
CA CYS A 65 6.87 -0.28 4.11
C CYS A 65 6.35 -1.39 3.19
N TRP A 66 6.79 -1.39 1.94
CA TRP A 66 6.40 -2.36 0.93
C TRP A 66 6.79 -3.79 1.29
N VAL A 67 7.95 -3.95 1.94
CA VAL A 67 8.48 -5.28 2.28
C VAL A 67 7.71 -5.88 3.45
N THR A 68 7.44 -5.09 4.50
CA THR A 68 6.68 -5.57 5.66
C THR A 68 5.17 -5.54 5.44
N LYS A 69 4.69 -4.88 4.38
CA LYS A 69 3.26 -4.61 4.09
C LYS A 69 2.54 -3.88 5.23
N GLY A 70 3.30 -3.23 6.11
CA GLY A 70 2.82 -2.60 7.33
C GLY A 70 3.24 -1.14 7.46
N PRO A 71 2.75 -0.43 8.49
CA PRO A 71 3.10 0.97 8.73
C PRO A 71 4.61 1.19 8.82
N ARG A 72 5.10 2.28 8.25
CA ARG A 72 6.49 2.75 8.39
C ARG A 72 6.81 3.13 9.84
N TRP A 73 5.83 3.75 10.50
CA TRP A 73 5.95 4.32 11.84
C TRP A 73 5.06 3.59 12.85
N GLY A 74 5.36 3.81 14.13
CA GLY A 74 4.54 3.36 15.25
C GLY A 74 3.18 4.07 15.34
N PRO A 75 2.37 3.72 16.35
CA PRO A 75 1.00 4.21 16.51
C PRO A 75 0.89 5.74 16.68
N GLN A 76 1.96 6.41 17.12
CA GLN A 76 1.96 7.87 17.28
C GLN A 76 2.23 8.62 15.95
N GLY A 77 2.43 7.92 14.84
CA GLY A 77 2.60 8.52 13.52
C GLY A 77 4.05 8.83 13.15
N PRO A 78 4.30 9.71 12.15
CA PRO A 78 5.63 9.98 11.62
C PRO A 78 6.68 10.31 12.68
N GLY A 79 7.81 9.59 12.64
CA GLY A 79 8.89 9.70 13.62
C GLY A 79 8.77 8.75 14.82
N ASP A 80 7.62 8.13 15.05
CA ASP A 80 7.47 7.12 16.09
C ASP A 80 8.18 5.82 15.70
N THR A 81 9.28 5.50 16.40
CA THR A 81 10.08 4.30 16.18
C THR A 81 9.82 3.20 17.21
N SER A 82 8.82 3.39 18.09
CA SER A 82 8.36 2.36 19.04
C SER A 82 7.70 1.16 18.34
N GLY A 83 7.25 1.34 17.09
CA GLY A 83 6.68 0.32 16.24
C GLY A 83 6.99 0.52 14.75
N GLY A 84 6.08 0.06 13.88
CA GLY A 84 6.25 0.13 12.43
C GLY A 84 7.34 -0.81 11.89
N CYS A 85 7.84 -0.53 10.68
CA CYS A 85 8.88 -1.37 10.06
C CYS A 85 10.27 -1.13 10.67
N ARG A 86 10.49 0.02 11.33
CA ARG A 86 11.76 0.41 11.97
C ARG A 86 12.96 0.43 11.01
N CYS A 87 12.73 0.61 9.71
CA CYS A 87 13.82 0.76 8.75
C CYS A 87 14.64 2.03 9.06
N ASN A 88 15.95 1.93 8.88
CA ASN A 88 16.97 2.94 9.16
C ASN A 88 17.11 3.33 10.65
N VAL A 89 16.40 2.66 11.57
CA VAL A 89 16.65 2.82 13.00
C VAL A 89 17.99 2.18 13.34
N ASN A 90 18.92 2.97 13.86
CA ASN A 90 20.31 2.56 14.13
C ASN A 90 21.04 1.98 12.90
N GLY A 91 20.72 2.48 11.70
CA GLY A 91 21.33 2.01 10.44
C GLY A 91 20.90 0.60 10.02
N ARG A 92 19.82 0.05 10.59
CA ARG A 92 19.34 -1.30 10.28
C ARG A 92 18.13 -1.27 9.34
N LYS A 93 18.13 -2.19 8.38
CA LYS A 93 16.98 -2.45 7.52
C LYS A 93 15.92 -3.26 8.27
N CYS A 94 14.66 -3.10 7.91
CA CYS A 94 13.54 -3.87 8.48
C CYS A 94 13.57 -5.35 8.05
N ASP A 95 14.04 -5.62 6.83
CA ASP A 95 14.17 -6.94 6.21
C ASP A 95 15.32 -6.88 5.18
N PRO A 96 16.10 -7.96 4.96
CA PRO A 96 17.18 -7.98 3.97
C PRO A 96 16.76 -7.58 2.55
N ARG A 97 15.50 -7.82 2.18
CA ARG A 97 14.95 -7.47 0.87
C ARG A 97 14.62 -5.98 0.74
N CYS A 98 14.51 -5.26 1.85
CA CYS A 98 14.24 -3.83 1.84
C CYS A 98 15.43 -3.06 1.27
N GLN A 99 15.20 -2.38 0.15
CA GLN A 99 16.19 -1.60 -0.55
C GLN A 99 16.08 -0.12 -0.20
N ASN A 100 14.87 0.44 -0.24
CA ASN A 100 14.69 1.88 -0.13
C ASN A 100 13.39 2.25 0.60
N CYS A 101 13.39 2.05 1.93
CA CYS A 101 12.33 2.54 2.80
C CYS A 101 12.86 3.75 3.56
N HIS A 102 12.46 4.94 3.14
CA HIS A 102 12.80 6.21 3.81
C HIS A 102 12.09 6.30 5.17
#